data_AF-A0A3B0P0T3-F1
#
_entry.id   AF-A0A3B0P0T3-F1
#
_cell.length_a   1.000
_cell.length_b   1.000
_cell.length_c   1.000
_cell.angle_alpha   90.00
_cell.angle_beta   90.00
_cell.angle_gamma   90.00
#
_symmetry.space_group_name_H-M   'P 1'
#
loop_
_entity.id
_entity.type
_entity.pdbx_description
1 polymer ?
#
loop_
_entity_poly.entity_id
_entity_poly.type
_entity_poly.pdbx_seq_one_letter_code
_entity_poly.pdbx_strand_id
1 'polypeptide(L)' 'MRGKIEVNSDDIGDFVILKSDGYPTYNFAVVVDDHTMEITHVLRGEEHITNTPKQLAIYEALNW' A
#
# COMPACT_ATOMS: atom_id res chain seq x y z
N MET A 1 -4.18 11.19 12.46
CA MET A 1 -3.49 12.46 12.76
C MET A 1 -3.57 13.52 11.65
N ARG A 2 -3.66 13.18 10.34
CA ARG A 2 -3.62 14.18 9.24
C ARG A 2 -4.96 14.52 8.55
N GLY A 3 -6.09 14.05 9.06
CA GLY A 3 -7.40 14.30 8.44
C GLY A 3 -7.57 13.57 7.10
N LYS A 4 -8.49 14.05 6.25
CA LYS A 4 -8.75 13.48 4.92
C LYS A 4 -7.61 13.85 3.96
N ILE A 5 -7.09 12.85 3.25
CA ILE A 5 -6.08 13.02 2.19
C ILE A 5 -6.67 12.42 0.91
N GLU A 6 -6.58 13.18 -0.18
CA GLU A 6 -6.98 12.74 -1.52
C GLU A 6 -5.79 12.89 -2.45
N VAL A 7 -5.59 11.90 -3.34
CA VAL A 7 -4.48 11.85 -4.29
C VAL A 7 -5.06 11.46 -5.64
N ASN A 8 -4.61 12.12 -6.73
CA ASN A 8 -4.96 11.73 -8.09
C ASN A 8 -4.16 10.47 -8.47
N SER A 9 -4.84 9.45 -9.02
CA SER A 9 -4.20 8.21 -9.48
C SER A 9 -3.09 8.47 -10.51
N ASP A 10 -3.27 9.48 -11.36
CA ASP A 10 -2.29 9.85 -12.39
C ASP A 10 -0.95 10.30 -11.79
N ASP A 11 -0.94 10.82 -10.55
CA ASP A 11 0.27 11.24 -9.85
C ASP A 11 1.03 10.07 -9.20
N ILE A 12 0.40 8.90 -9.05
CA ILE A 12 1.01 7.71 -8.45
C ILE A 12 1.87 6.97 -9.47
N GLY A 13 1.34 6.85 -10.70
CA GLY A 13 1.90 6.05 -11.78
C GLY A 13 2.01 4.56 -11.49
N ASP A 14 2.58 3.82 -12.43
CA ASP A 14 2.84 2.38 -12.28
C ASP A 14 4.00 2.14 -11.30
N PHE A 15 3.87 1.12 -10.46
CA PHE A 15 4.91 0.74 -9.51
C PHE A 15 5.13 -0.76 -9.48
N VAL A 16 6.39 -1.15 -9.23
CA VAL A 16 6.79 -2.56 -9.17
C VAL A 16 6.23 -3.20 -7.90
N ILE A 17 5.54 -4.33 -8.04
CA ILE A 17 5.04 -5.15 -6.92
C ILE A 17 5.91 -6.39 -6.66
N LEU A 18 6.62 -6.88 -7.67
CA LEU A 18 7.52 -8.05 -7.59
C LEU A 18 8.83 -7.73 -8.31
N LYS A 19 9.96 -7.90 -7.62
CA LYS A 19 11.28 -7.71 -8.19
C LYS A 19 11.70 -8.91 -9.05
N SER A 20 12.70 -8.70 -9.90
CA SER A 20 13.27 -9.77 -10.74
C SER A 20 13.92 -10.91 -9.95
N ASP A 21 14.30 -10.67 -8.69
CA ASP A 21 14.82 -11.69 -7.77
C ASP A 21 13.72 -12.53 -7.09
N GLY A 22 12.45 -12.31 -7.45
CA GLY A 22 11.29 -13.04 -6.94
C GLY A 22 10.77 -12.51 -5.60
N TYR A 23 11.39 -11.49 -5.00
CA TYR A 23 10.91 -10.92 -3.74
C TYR A 23 9.90 -9.80 -3.99
N PRO A 24 8.80 -9.74 -3.21
CA PRO A 24 7.83 -8.66 -3.30
C PRO A 24 8.45 -7.32 -2.88
N THR A 25 7.93 -6.22 -3.41
CA THR A 25 8.27 -4.88 -2.89
C THR A 25 7.49 -4.61 -1.60
N TYR A 26 7.96 -3.62 -0.84
CA TYR A 26 7.33 -3.22 0.42
C TYR A 26 5.82 -2.99 0.30
N ASN A 27 5.36 -2.28 -0.73
CA ASN A 27 3.94 -1.95 -0.88
C ASN A 27 3.06 -3.17 -1.14
N PHE A 28 3.60 -4.22 -1.76
CA PHE A 28 2.86 -5.46 -1.98
C PHE A 28 2.94 -6.39 -0.77
N ALA A 29 4.14 -6.62 -0.23
CA ALA A 29 4.34 -7.50 0.92
C ALA A 29 3.49 -7.07 2.12
N VAL A 30 3.52 -5.77 2.46
CA VAL A 30 2.78 -5.25 3.62
C VAL A 30 1.27 -5.41 3.47
N VAL A 31 0.71 -5.21 2.28
CA VAL A 31 -0.75 -5.37 2.07
C VAL A 31 -1.17 -6.83 2.26
N VAL A 32 -0.37 -7.76 1.72
CA VAL A 32 -0.63 -9.20 1.88
C VAL A 32 -0.48 -9.62 3.34
N ASP A 33 0.58 -9.19 4.02
CA ASP A 33 0.81 -9.52 5.43
C ASP A 33 -0.28 -8.90 6.33
N ASP A 34 -0.62 -7.63 6.14
CA ASP A 34 -1.67 -6.96 6.91
C ASP A 34 -3.04 -7.66 6.76
N HIS A 35 -3.42 -8.04 5.52
CA HIS A 35 -4.66 -8.77 5.28
C HIS A 35 -4.62 -10.18 5.92
N THR A 36 -3.56 -10.94 5.70
CA THR A 36 -3.44 -12.33 6.18
C THR A 36 -3.28 -12.42 7.70
N MET A 37 -2.76 -11.38 8.33
CA MET A 37 -2.64 -11.26 9.79
C MET A 37 -3.83 -10.56 10.45
N GLU A 38 -4.88 -10.24 9.69
CA GLU A 38 -6.11 -9.60 10.18
C GLU A 38 -5.86 -8.24 10.87
N ILE A 39 -4.91 -7.46 10.36
CA ILE A 39 -4.60 -6.14 10.90
C ILE A 39 -5.75 -5.18 10.64
N THR A 40 -6.31 -4.62 11.71
CA THR A 40 -7.46 -3.71 11.61
C THR A 40 -7.07 -2.23 11.61
N HIS A 41 -5.94 -1.88 12.20
CA HIS A 41 -5.48 -0.49 12.36
C HIS A 41 -3.97 -0.41 12.13
N VAL A 42 -3.57 0.32 11.08
CA VAL A 42 -2.15 0.54 10.76
C VAL A 42 -1.71 1.89 11.32
N LEU A 43 -0.91 1.86 12.39
CA LEU A 43 -0.26 3.05 12.97
C LEU A 43 1.22 3.04 12.62
N ARG A 44 1.68 4.01 11.83
CA ARG A 44 3.06 4.11 11.35
C ARG A 44 3.49 5.57 11.11
N GLY A 45 4.78 5.78 10.88
CA GLY A 45 5.36 7.10 10.66
C GLY A 45 4.82 7.80 9.40
N GLU A 46 4.93 9.14 9.40
CA GLU A 46 4.39 10.00 8.34
C GLU A 46 5.12 9.84 6.99
N GLU A 47 6.34 9.34 7.01
CA GLU A 47 7.12 8.98 5.82
C GLU A 47 6.40 7.95 4.94
N HIS A 48 5.45 7.19 5.50
CA HIS A 48 4.66 6.21 4.76
C HIS A 48 3.35 6.76 4.17
N ILE A 49 3.06 8.06 4.29
CA ILE A 49 1.84 8.65 3.71
C ILE A 49 1.80 8.42 2.20
N THR A 50 2.92 8.62 1.49
CA THR A 50 3.02 8.44 0.04
C THR A 50 2.87 6.98 -0.43
N ASN A 51 3.05 6.02 0.49
CA ASN A 51 2.83 4.60 0.22
C ASN A 51 1.36 4.21 0.32
N THR A 52 0.56 4.96 1.09
CA THR A 52 -0.83 4.60 1.39
C THR A 52 -1.71 4.50 0.13
N PRO A 53 -1.66 5.44 -0.83
CA PRO A 53 -2.42 5.30 -2.08
C PRO A 53 -2.06 4.04 -2.88
N LYS A 54 -0.77 3.67 -2.93
CA LYS A 54 -0.30 2.46 -3.61
C LYS A 54 -0.83 1.19 -2.95
N GLN A 55 -0.84 1.17 -1.62
CA GLN A 55 -1.35 0.04 -0.84
C GLN A 55 -2.87 -0.10 -0.97
N LEU A 56 -3.61 1.02 -0.95
CA LEU A 56 -5.06 1.02 -1.18
C LEU A 56 -5.41 0.49 -2.58
N ALA A 57 -4.66 0.87 -3.61
CA ALA A 57 -4.86 0.33 -4.96
C ALA A 57 -4.69 -1.21 -5.02
N ILE A 58 -3.79 -1.78 -4.20
CA ILE A 58 -3.62 -3.24 -4.12
C ILE A 58 -4.80 -3.88 -3.38
N TYR A 59 -5.25 -3.31 -2.26
CA TYR A 59 -6.46 -3.78 -1.56
C TYR A 59 -7.67 -3.80 -2.51
N GLU A 60 -7.88 -2.72 -3.26
CA GLU A 60 -8.96 -2.61 -4.24
C GLU A 60 -8.82 -3.67 -5.35
N ALA A 61 -7.63 -3.85 -5.92
CA ALA A 61 -7.38 -4.84 -6.96
C ALA A 61 -7.61 -6.30 -6.49
N LEU A 62 -7.39 -6.58 -5.21
CA LEU A 62 -7.60 -7.90 -4.60
C LEU A 62 -9.01 -8.10 -4.04
N ASN A 63 -9.86 -7.06 -4.06
CA ASN A 63 -11.20 -7.03 -3.46
C ASN A 63 -11.19 -7.35 -1.96
N TRP A 64 -10.29 -6.72 -1.21
CA TRP A 64 -10.12 -6.87 0.23
C TRP A 64 -10.57 -5.64 1.02
#